data_AF-A0A937YWW8-F1
#
_entry.id   AF-A0A937YWW8-F1
#
_cell.length_a   1.000
_cell.length_b   1.000
_cell.length_c   1.000
_cell.angle_alpha   90.00
_cell.angle_beta   90.00
_cell.angle_gamma   90.00
#
_symmetry.space_group_name_H-M   'P 1'
#
loop_
_entity.id
_entity.type
_entity.pdbx_description
1 polymer ?
#
loop_
_entity_poly.entity_id
_entity_poly.type
_entity_poly.pdbx_seq_one_letter_code
_entity_poly.pdbx_strand_id
1 'polypeptide(L)'
;MTGVSGGRRKAPAERRPPPPSAPRGFLLRNLGEGAFEETVIWQGIPTHEAKVAALNADGRPDTLSKPHSPERHIDVWWNEA
;
A
#
# COMPACT_ATOMS: atom_id res chain seq x y z
N MET A 1 22.78 -27.47 -53.78
CA MET A 1 21.48 -27.33 -53.09
C MET A 1 21.70 -27.67 -51.63
N THR A 2 21.73 -26.66 -50.75
CA THR A 2 21.90 -26.88 -49.30
C THR A 2 20.99 -25.88 -48.57
N GLY A 3 20.09 -26.41 -47.75
CA GLY A 3 19.26 -25.63 -46.83
C GLY A 3 19.02 -26.46 -45.57
N VAL A 4 19.79 -26.20 -44.53
CA VAL A 4 19.57 -26.76 -43.19
C VAL A 4 18.66 -25.79 -42.44
N SER A 5 17.47 -26.24 -42.06
CA SER A 5 16.51 -25.47 -41.26
C SER A 5 16.93 -25.45 -39.79
N GLY A 6 17.56 -24.36 -39.34
CA GLY A 6 17.83 -24.10 -37.93
C GLY A 6 16.59 -23.56 -37.22
N GLY A 7 15.85 -24.43 -36.52
CA GLY A 7 14.78 -24.02 -35.63
C GLY A 7 15.33 -23.30 -34.39
N ARG A 8 15.16 -21.98 -34.30
CA ARG A 8 15.40 -21.24 -33.06
C ARG A 8 14.31 -21.60 -32.06
N ARG A 9 14.63 -22.44 -31.07
CA ARG A 9 13.79 -22.60 -29.87
C ARG A 9 13.69 -21.23 -29.19
N LYS A 10 12.46 -20.73 -28.98
CA LYS A 10 12.24 -19.55 -28.14
C LYS A 10 12.71 -19.89 -26.72
N ALA A 11 13.50 -18.99 -26.13
CA ALA A 11 13.80 -19.03 -24.71
C ALA A 11 12.49 -19.03 -23.90
N PRO A 12 12.43 -19.72 -22.75
CA PRO A 12 11.25 -19.68 -21.89
C PRO A 12 10.99 -18.23 -21.47
N ALA A 13 9.72 -17.83 -21.44
CA ALA A 13 9.30 -16.54 -20.93
C ALA A 13 9.88 -16.38 -19.51
N GLU A 14 10.67 -15.32 -19.30
CA GLU A 14 11.05 -14.88 -17.96
C GLU A 14 9.80 -14.88 -17.08
N ARG A 15 9.88 -15.52 -15.92
CA ARG A 15 8.79 -15.47 -14.94
C ARG A 15 8.57 -14.01 -14.61
N ARG A 16 7.45 -13.45 -15.09
CA ARG A 16 7.01 -12.10 -14.70
C ARG A 16 7.05 -12.06 -13.16
N PRO A 17 7.72 -11.07 -12.55
CA PRO A 17 7.68 -10.94 -11.10
C PRO A 17 6.20 -10.91 -10.67
N PRO A 18 5.86 -11.50 -9.51
CA PRO A 18 4.51 -11.39 -9.00
C PRO A 18 4.12 -9.92 -8.98
N PRO A 19 2.86 -9.58 -9.27
CA PRO A 19 2.43 -8.19 -9.17
C PRO A 19 2.85 -7.66 -7.79
N PRO A 20 3.36 -6.42 -7.71
CA PRO A 20 3.68 -5.83 -6.41
C PRO A 20 2.45 -5.97 -5.52
N SER A 21 2.65 -6.37 -4.26
CA SER A 21 1.56 -6.40 -3.29
C SER A 21 0.87 -5.04 -3.29
N ALA A 22 -0.47 -5.04 -3.21
CA ALA A 22 -1.21 -3.79 -3.14
C ALA A 22 -0.62 -2.92 -2.01
N PRO A 23 -0.46 -1.60 -2.22
CA PRO A 23 0.06 -0.72 -1.17
C PRO A 23 -0.87 -0.77 0.04
N ARG A 24 -0.31 -0.69 1.24
CA ARG A 24 -1.04 -0.77 2.50
C ARG A 24 -0.63 0.36 3.44
N GLY A 25 -1.61 0.92 4.13
CA GLY A 25 -1.42 1.85 5.23
C GLY A 25 -1.55 1.12 6.56
N PHE A 26 -0.60 1.37 7.46
CA PHE A 26 -0.55 0.73 8.78
C PHE A 26 -0.65 1.77 9.88
N LEU A 27 -1.45 1.46 10.91
CA LEU A 27 -1.42 2.13 12.20
C LEU A 27 -0.59 1.27 13.16
N LEU A 28 0.42 1.86 13.78
CA LEU A 28 1.26 1.21 14.79
C LEU A 28 0.89 1.78 16.16
N ARG A 29 0.08 1.04 16.93
CA ARG A 29 -0.32 1.44 18.28
C ARG A 29 0.74 1.02 19.28
N ASN A 30 1.30 1.98 19.99
CA ASN A 30 2.28 1.74 21.04
C ASN A 30 1.63 1.00 22.23
N LEU A 31 2.22 -0.13 22.64
CA LEU A 31 1.77 -0.95 23.78
C LEU A 31 2.67 -0.81 25.02
N GLY A 32 3.73 0.00 24.96
CA GLY A 32 4.77 0.09 25.98
C GLY A 32 5.95 -0.85 25.70
N GLU A 33 7.08 -0.63 26.40
CA GLU A 33 8.27 -1.51 26.35
C GLU A 33 8.83 -1.78 24.94
N GLY A 34 8.65 -0.84 24.01
CA GLY A 34 9.06 -0.99 22.62
C GLY A 34 8.17 -1.91 21.78
N ALA A 35 7.04 -2.38 22.32
CA ALA A 35 6.06 -3.18 21.61
C ALA A 35 5.03 -2.32 20.88
N PHE A 36 4.61 -2.77 19.69
CA PHE A 36 3.59 -2.12 18.87
C PHE A 36 2.61 -3.15 18.32
N GLU A 37 1.33 -2.79 18.31
CA GLU A 37 0.28 -3.51 17.59
C GLU A 37 0.10 -2.88 16.21
N GLU A 38 0.18 -3.70 15.16
CA GLU A 38 -0.02 -3.27 13.78
C GLU A 38 -1.47 -3.51 13.34
N THR A 39 -2.11 -2.48 12.79
CA THR A 39 -3.43 -2.58 12.15
C THR A 39 -3.36 -2.06 10.73
N VAL A 40 -3.85 -2.83 9.77
CA VAL A 40 -4.03 -2.33 8.39
C VAL A 40 -5.29 -1.49 8.35
N ILE A 41 -5.13 -0.19 8.10
CA ILE A 41 -6.26 0.75 8.05
C ILE A 41 -6.79 0.95 6.64
N TRP A 42 -5.99 0.61 5.61
CA TRP A 42 -6.36 0.82 4.22
C TRP A 42 -5.43 0.09 3.22
N GLN A 43 -5.91 -0.20 2.00
CA GLN A 43 -5.15 -0.85 0.91
C GLN A 43 -5.51 -0.30 -0.50
N GLY A 44 -4.54 -0.28 -1.44
CA GLY A 44 -4.79 -0.21 -2.90
C GLY A 44 -4.21 0.99 -3.70
N ILE A 45 -4.20 2.19 -3.13
CA ILE A 45 -3.88 3.54 -3.67
C ILE A 45 -2.85 4.30 -2.80
N PRO A 46 -1.55 4.31 -3.13
CA PRO A 46 -0.51 4.76 -2.20
C PRO A 46 -0.76 6.17 -1.63
N THR A 47 -0.49 6.36 -0.34
CA THR A 47 -0.57 7.67 0.32
C THR A 47 0.59 8.57 -0.10
N HIS A 48 0.30 9.81 -0.44
CA HIS A 48 1.33 10.85 -0.68
C HIS A 48 1.61 11.65 0.59
N GLU A 49 0.57 11.97 1.37
CA GLU A 49 0.70 12.69 2.64
C GLU A 49 -0.36 12.21 3.62
N ALA A 50 0.00 12.11 4.91
CA ALA A 50 -0.94 11.86 6.00
C ALA A 50 -0.68 12.84 7.15
N LYS A 51 -1.73 13.12 7.93
CA LYS A 51 -1.64 13.88 9.19
C LYS A 51 -2.51 13.23 10.25
N VAL A 52 -2.21 13.58 11.50
CA VAL A 52 -2.96 13.15 12.68
C VAL A 52 -3.53 14.40 13.35
N ALA A 53 -4.83 14.40 13.65
CA ALA A 53 -5.51 15.50 14.31
C ALA A 53 -6.76 14.99 15.04
N ALA A 54 -7.20 15.67 16.09
CA ALA A 54 -8.51 15.43 16.68
C ALA A 54 -9.57 16.12 15.82
N LEU A 55 -10.39 15.36 15.08
CA LEU A 55 -11.34 15.92 14.13
C LEU A 55 -12.77 16.00 14.68
N ASN A 56 -13.10 15.18 15.68
CA ASN A 56 -14.43 15.09 16.28
C ASN A 56 -14.49 15.48 17.78
N ALA A 57 -13.36 15.87 18.37
CA ALA A 57 -13.21 16.24 19.78
C ALA A 57 -13.60 15.16 20.81
N ASP A 58 -13.53 13.87 20.46
CA ASP A 58 -13.77 12.75 21.38
C ASP A 58 -12.58 12.44 22.31
N GLY A 59 -11.52 13.24 22.24
CA GLY A 59 -10.28 13.07 22.99
C GLY A 59 -9.30 12.08 22.36
N ARG A 60 -9.58 11.56 21.15
CA ARG A 60 -8.74 10.61 20.42
C ARG A 60 -8.22 11.23 19.13
N PRO A 61 -6.98 10.87 18.71
CA PRO A 61 -6.46 11.33 17.44
C PRO A 61 -7.03 10.51 16.28
N ASP A 62 -7.50 11.21 15.24
CA ASP A 62 -7.91 10.65 13.96
C ASP A 62 -6.79 10.77 12.92
N THR A 63 -6.86 9.99 11.85
CA THR A 63 -5.92 10.07 10.73
C THR A 63 -6.60 10.59 9.48
N LEU A 64 -5.93 11.49 8.76
CA LEU A 64 -6.33 11.94 7.43
C LEU A 64 -5.22 11.68 6.42
N SER A 65 -5.59 11.28 5.21
CA SER A 65 -4.61 11.06 4.14
C SER A 65 -5.04 11.61 2.81
N LYS A 66 -4.02 12.00 2.04
CA LYS A 66 -4.12 12.36 0.64
C LYS A 66 -3.48 11.24 -0.19
N PRO A 67 -4.25 10.55 -1.05
CA PRO A 67 -3.69 9.58 -1.97
C PRO A 67 -2.79 10.24 -3.02
N HIS A 68 -1.92 9.44 -3.62
CA HIS A 68 -1.14 9.85 -4.78
C HIS A 68 -2.08 10.09 -5.98
N SER A 69 -1.72 11.05 -6.85
CA SER A 69 -2.41 11.30 -8.13
C SER A 69 -2.61 10.00 -8.92
N PRO A 70 -3.77 9.76 -9.58
CA PRO A 70 -4.79 10.74 -10.01
C PRO A 70 -5.93 11.01 -9.02
N GLU A 71 -5.98 10.31 -7.88
CA GLU A 71 -7.08 10.44 -6.93
C GLU A 71 -7.21 11.86 -6.36
N ARG A 72 -8.47 12.29 -6.15
CA ARG A 72 -8.80 13.65 -5.68
C ARG A 72 -9.80 13.65 -4.53
N HIS A 73 -9.54 12.82 -3.53
CA HIS A 73 -10.28 12.79 -2.27
C HIS A 73 -9.32 12.91 -1.08
N ILE A 74 -9.89 13.16 0.10
CA ILE A 74 -9.21 12.98 1.38
C ILE A 74 -9.97 11.88 2.10
N ASP A 75 -9.24 10.88 2.55
CA ASP A 75 -9.79 9.83 3.40
C ASP A 75 -9.57 10.21 4.86
N VAL A 76 -10.59 9.95 5.68
CA VAL A 76 -10.55 10.11 7.13
C VAL A 76 -10.76 8.74 7.76
N TRP A 77 -9.87 8.37 8.68
CA TRP A 77 -9.99 7.19 9.52
C TRP A 77 -10.25 7.64 10.95
N TRP A 78 -11.47 7.38 11.42
CA TRP A 78 -11.93 7.71 12.76
C TRP A 78 -11.37 6.73 13.79
N ASN A 79 -10.98 7.25 14.95
CA ASN A 79 -10.48 6.45 16.05
C ASN A 79 -11.59 6.15 17.08
N GLU A 80 -12.38 5.12 16.80
CA GLU A 80 -13.61 4.80 17.56
C GLU A 80 -13.42 3.75 18.68
N ALA A 81 -12.18 3.34 18.96
CA ALA A 81 -11.86 2.22 19.87
C ALA A 81 -11.84 2.58 21.36
#